data_AF-A0A1H2X0N4-F1
#
_entry.id   AF-A0A1H2X0N4-F1
#
_cell.length_a   1.000
_cell.length_b   1.000
_cell.length_c   1.000
_cell.angle_alpha   90.00
_cell.angle_beta   90.00
_cell.angle_gamma   90.00
#
_symmetry.space_group_name_H-M   'P 1'
#
loop_
_entity.id
_entity.type
_entity.pdbx_description
1 polymer ?
#
loop_
_entity_poly.entity_id
_entity_poly.type
_entity_poly.pdbx_seq_one_letter_code
_entity_poly.pdbx_strand_id
1 'polypeptide(L)'
;MSVGLKILSLAESLASFASARQTVLSRNVAHADTPGYRAQDLTPFSQTYQAMEASEDGLAFRPHATRAGHFDPSAEPSGAETIREASRGAVSPNGNDVSLEDQMVRASETRLQHELALGVWRKSLDILRAAITPPR
;
A
#
# COMPACT_ATOMS: atom_id res chain seq x y z
N MET A 1 -9.45 -6.98 25.05
CA MET A 1 -8.97 -7.91 23.98
C MET A 1 -9.12 -7.34 22.57
N SER A 2 -10.13 -6.51 22.24
CA SER A 2 -10.31 -6.00 20.86
C SER A 2 -9.17 -5.10 20.35
N VAL A 3 -8.54 -4.29 21.21
CA VAL A 3 -7.43 -3.40 20.83
C VAL A 3 -6.20 -4.16 20.31
N GLY A 4 -5.89 -5.33 20.89
CA GLY A 4 -4.76 -6.17 20.47
C GLY A 4 -4.97 -6.81 19.09
N LEU A 5 -6.22 -7.06 18.70
CA LEU A 5 -6.57 -7.57 17.38
C LEU A 5 -6.51 -6.45 16.33
N LYS A 6 -6.97 -5.24 16.67
CA LYS A 6 -6.93 -4.08 15.76
C LYS A 6 -5.50 -3.65 15.40
N ILE A 7 -4.56 -3.67 16.36
CA ILE A 7 -3.16 -3.30 16.07
C ILE A 7 -2.48 -4.33 15.17
N LEU A 8 -2.82 -5.62 15.31
CA LEU A 8 -2.31 -6.68 14.43
C LEU A 8 -2.83 -6.52 13.00
N SER A 9 -4.14 -6.29 12.84
CA SER A 9 -4.74 -6.07 11.52
C SER A 9 -4.22 -4.79 10.86
N LEU A 10 -4.00 -3.72 11.64
CA LEU A 10 -3.38 -2.50 11.15
C LEU A 10 -1.96 -2.78 10.63
N ALA A 11 -1.13 -3.46 11.43
CA ALA A 11 0.24 -3.80 11.05
C ALA A 11 0.28 -4.69 9.80
N GLU A 12 -0.60 -5.69 9.70
CA GLU A 12 -0.75 -6.54 8.52
C GLU A 12 -1.13 -5.72 7.27
N SER A 13 -2.13 -4.84 7.40
CA SER A 13 -2.58 -3.99 6.30
C SER A 13 -1.49 -3.02 5.83
N LEU A 14 -0.71 -2.44 6.74
CA LEU A 14 0.41 -1.56 6.40
C LEU A 14 1.54 -2.33 5.72
N ALA A 15 1.86 -3.55 6.17
CA ALA A 15 2.86 -4.40 5.55
C ALA A 15 2.46 -4.78 4.11
N SER A 16 1.18 -5.13 3.91
CA SER A 16 0.61 -5.43 2.59
C SER A 16 0.64 -4.20 1.67
N PHE A 17 0.21 -3.04 2.17
CA PHE A 17 0.27 -1.77 1.45
C PHE A 17 1.71 -1.44 1.00
N ALA A 18 2.68 -1.53 1.91
CA ALA A 18 4.08 -1.24 1.59
C ALA A 18 4.64 -2.21 0.54
N SER A 19 4.26 -3.49 0.59
CA SER A 19 4.64 -4.47 -0.43
C SER A 19 4.04 -4.15 -1.82
N ALA A 20 2.76 -3.77 -1.85
CA ALA A 20 2.09 -3.34 -3.07
C ALA A 20 2.74 -2.07 -3.66
N ARG A 21 3.02 -1.07 -2.81
CA ARG A 21 3.68 0.16 -3.23
C ARG A 21 5.08 -0.09 -3.77
N GLN A 22 5.85 -0.98 -3.13
CA GLN A 22 7.17 -1.38 -3.62
C GLN A 22 7.10 -1.97 -5.03
N THR A 23 6.06 -2.73 -5.34
CA THR A 23 5.84 -3.30 -6.68
C THR A 23 5.60 -2.19 -7.71
N VAL A 24 4.78 -1.19 -7.37
CA VAL A 24 4.51 -0.03 -8.25
C VAL A 24 5.78 0.79 -8.49
N LEU A 25 6.55 1.10 -7.43
CA LEU A 25 7.82 1.81 -7.55
C LEU A 25 8.83 1.04 -8.41
N SER A 26 8.94 -0.28 -8.21
CA SER A 26 9.81 -1.14 -9.03
C SER A 26 9.40 -1.12 -10.51
N ARG A 27 8.09 -1.09 -10.78
CA ARG A 27 7.55 -0.95 -12.15
C ARG A 27 7.94 0.40 -12.75
N ASN A 28 7.83 1.50 -12.02
CA ASN A 28 8.26 2.82 -12.52
C ASN A 28 9.75 2.83 -12.86
N VAL A 29 10.60 2.29 -11.98
CA VAL A 29 12.05 2.18 -12.22
C VAL A 29 12.33 1.39 -13.50
N ALA A 30 11.63 0.28 -13.72
CA ALA A 30 11.78 -0.51 -14.95
C ALA A 30 11.40 0.26 -16.23
N HIS A 31 10.56 1.30 -16.11
CA HIS A 31 10.13 2.16 -17.23
C HIS A 31 10.86 3.53 -17.25
N ALA A 32 11.94 3.70 -16.48
CA ALA A 32 12.68 4.96 -16.41
C ALA A 32 13.21 5.45 -17.79
N ASP A 33 13.45 4.54 -18.73
CA ASP A 33 13.88 4.87 -20.09
C ASP A 33 12.78 4.68 -21.14
N THR A 34 11.51 4.56 -20.72
CA THR A 34 10.37 4.38 -21.65
C THR A 34 9.78 5.74 -22.05
N PRO A 35 9.86 6.15 -23.33
CA PRO A 35 9.28 7.42 -23.78
C PRO A 35 7.77 7.50 -23.50
N GLY A 36 7.31 8.67 -23.03
CA GLY A 36 5.91 8.91 -22.72
C GLY A 36 5.32 8.14 -21.53
N TYR A 37 6.15 7.41 -20.76
CA TYR A 37 5.68 6.74 -19.56
C TYR A 37 5.31 7.74 -18.46
N ARG A 38 4.29 7.38 -17.67
CA ARG A 38 3.78 8.19 -16.56
C ARG A 38 3.92 7.41 -15.27
N ALA A 39 4.65 7.96 -14.31
CA ALA A 39 4.84 7.39 -12.99
C ALA A 39 3.49 7.18 -12.28
N GLN A 40 3.41 6.07 -11.55
CA GLN A 40 2.24 5.67 -10.80
C GLN A 40 2.62 5.53 -9.32
N ASP A 41 1.69 5.78 -8.42
CA ASP A 41 1.84 5.44 -7.00
C ASP A 41 0.49 4.95 -6.46
N LEU A 42 0.47 4.48 -5.23
CA LEU A 42 -0.75 4.09 -4.54
C LEU A 42 -1.37 5.28 -3.82
N THR A 43 -2.71 5.26 -3.72
CA THR A 43 -3.45 6.13 -2.81
C THR A 43 -2.86 6.01 -1.40
N PRO A 44 -2.61 7.13 -0.68
CA PRO A 44 -1.99 7.09 0.64
C PRO A 44 -2.69 6.13 1.60
N PHE A 45 -1.89 5.36 2.33
CA PHE A 45 -2.38 4.33 3.25
C PHE A 45 -3.43 4.84 4.24
N SER A 46 -3.29 6.06 4.74
CA SER A 46 -4.25 6.65 5.67
C SER A 46 -5.66 6.76 5.07
N GLN A 47 -5.76 7.09 3.78
CA GLN A 47 -7.04 7.20 3.07
C GLN A 47 -7.62 5.81 2.79
N THR A 48 -6.78 4.87 2.35
CA THR A 48 -7.22 3.50 2.10
C THR A 48 -7.68 2.81 3.39
N TYR A 49 -6.98 3.05 4.49
CA TYR A 49 -7.31 2.49 5.81
C TYR A 49 -8.60 3.11 6.38
N GLN A 50 -8.79 4.43 6.25
CA GLN A 50 -10.04 5.08 6.64
C GLN A 50 -11.24 4.55 5.84
N ALA A 51 -11.06 4.31 4.54
CA ALA A 51 -12.10 3.70 3.71
C ALA A 51 -12.43 2.26 4.16
N MET A 52 -11.44 1.49 4.61
CA MET A 52 -11.64 0.15 5.17
C MET A 52 -12.35 0.18 6.53
N GLU A 53 -12.01 1.14 7.41
CA GLU A 53 -12.70 1.28 8.71
C GLU A 53 -14.15 1.76 8.54
N ALA A 54 -14.44 2.63 7.57
CA ALA A 54 -15.79 3.10 7.29
C ALA A 54 -16.73 1.99 6.76
N SER A 55 -16.18 0.94 6.16
CA SER A 55 -16.92 -0.25 5.72
C SER A 55 -17.07 -1.29 6.84
N GLU A 56 -17.68 -0.91 7.97
CA GLU A 56 -17.71 -1.68 9.24
C GLU A 56 -18.22 -3.15 9.16
N ASP A 57 -18.83 -3.60 8.07
CA ASP A 57 -19.14 -5.02 7.83
C ASP A 57 -17.97 -5.75 7.16
N GLY A 58 -16.90 -5.95 7.95
CA GLY A 58 -15.67 -6.62 7.54
C GLY A 58 -15.89 -7.82 6.61
N LEU A 59 -15.04 -7.91 5.57
CA LEU A 59 -15.13 -8.81 4.40
C LEU A 59 -15.91 -8.23 3.21
N ALA A 60 -15.68 -6.97 2.86
CA ALA A 60 -15.94 -6.55 1.49
C ALA A 60 -14.90 -7.23 0.56
N PHE A 61 -15.12 -8.51 0.23
CA PHE A 61 -14.53 -9.15 -0.93
C PHE A 61 -15.01 -8.35 -2.15
N ARG A 62 -14.12 -7.50 -2.68
CA ARG A 62 -14.43 -6.63 -3.81
C ARG A 62 -13.60 -7.09 -5.00
N PRO A 63 -14.23 -7.71 -6.01
CA PRO A 63 -13.49 -8.27 -7.14
C PRO A 63 -12.85 -7.15 -7.97
N HIS A 64 -11.59 -7.35 -8.36
CA HIS A 64 -10.87 -6.42 -9.24
C HIS A 64 -11.29 -6.67 -10.70
N ALA A 65 -11.82 -5.64 -11.36
CA ALA A 65 -12.14 -5.68 -12.78
C ALA A 65 -10.88 -5.84 -13.64
N THR A 66 -10.77 -6.93 -14.40
CA THR A 66 -9.66 -7.12 -15.36
C THR A 66 -9.98 -6.56 -16.74
N ARG A 67 -11.24 -6.21 -17.01
CA ARG A 67 -11.71 -5.66 -18.30
C ARG A 67 -12.75 -4.56 -18.07
N ALA A 68 -12.66 -3.48 -18.86
CA ALA A 68 -13.65 -2.42 -18.87
C ALA A 68 -15.04 -2.96 -19.23
N GLY A 69 -16.04 -2.68 -18.38
CA GLY A 69 -17.43 -3.13 -18.53
C GLY A 69 -17.78 -4.48 -17.90
N HIS A 70 -16.85 -5.12 -17.17
CA HIS A 70 -17.12 -6.40 -16.50
C HIS A 70 -17.74 -6.26 -15.10
N PHE A 71 -17.76 -5.04 -14.53
CA PHE A 71 -18.41 -4.72 -13.27
C PHE A 71 -19.30 -3.47 -13.42
N ASP A 72 -20.36 -3.42 -12.61
CA ASP A 72 -21.28 -2.30 -12.52
C ASP A 72 -20.53 -1.02 -12.07
N PRO A 73 -20.60 0.09 -12.84
CA PRO A 73 -19.93 1.36 -12.51
C PRO A 73 -20.45 2.03 -11.23
N SER A 74 -21.51 1.52 -10.60
CA SER A 74 -22.00 2.00 -9.31
C SER A 74 -21.12 1.55 -8.11
N ALA A 75 -20.21 0.60 -8.32
CA ALA A 75 -19.27 0.19 -7.30
C ALA A 75 -18.08 1.17 -7.26
N GLU A 76 -18.01 2.02 -6.23
CA GLU A 76 -16.84 2.86 -6.01
C GLU A 76 -15.57 1.98 -5.91
N PRO A 77 -14.45 2.38 -6.54
CA PRO A 77 -13.19 1.67 -6.39
C PRO A 77 -12.76 1.72 -4.92
N SER A 78 -12.53 0.56 -4.31
CA SER A 78 -12.05 0.48 -2.92
C SER A 78 -10.92 -0.55 -2.85
N GLY A 79 -9.75 -0.02 -2.51
CA GLY A 79 -8.44 -0.64 -2.53
C GLY A 79 -7.41 0.49 -2.56
N ALA A 80 -6.11 0.18 -2.44
CA ALA A 80 -5.08 1.17 -2.74
C ALA A 80 -5.11 1.46 -4.25
N GLU A 81 -5.98 2.38 -4.65
CA GLU A 81 -6.15 2.77 -6.04
C GLU A 81 -4.81 3.33 -6.52
N THR A 82 -4.34 2.81 -7.65
CA THR A 82 -3.12 3.33 -8.26
C THR A 82 -3.45 4.68 -8.87
N ILE A 83 -2.94 5.73 -8.26
CA ILE A 83 -3.09 7.09 -8.74
C ILE A 83 -1.93 7.40 -9.69
N ARG A 84 -2.24 8.17 -10.73
CA ARG A 84 -1.18 8.83 -11.50
C ARG A 84 -0.57 9.88 -10.60
N GLU A 85 0.72 9.77 -10.33
CA GLU A 85 1.42 10.77 -9.55
C GLU A 85 2.45 11.44 -10.47
N ALA A 86 2.33 12.76 -10.63
CA ALA A 86 3.40 13.51 -11.26
C ALA A 86 4.63 13.37 -10.35
N SER A 87 5.70 12.75 -10.85
CA SER A 87 6.96 12.73 -10.10
C SER A 87 7.36 14.17 -9.78
N ARG A 88 8.03 14.36 -8.64
CA ARG A 88 8.50 15.68 -8.20
C ARG A 88 9.59 16.28 -9.10
N GLY A 89 10.02 15.56 -10.13
CA GLY A 89 11.04 15.97 -11.10
C GLY A 89 10.49 16.67 -12.35
N ALA A 90 11.39 17.22 -13.16
CA ALA A 90 11.06 17.74 -14.47
C ALA A 90 10.74 16.59 -15.44
N VAL A 91 9.69 16.74 -16.24
CA VAL A 91 9.37 15.80 -17.32
C VAL A 91 10.49 15.83 -18.34
N SER A 92 11.00 14.65 -18.69
CA SER A 92 12.02 14.48 -19.74
C SER A 92 11.50 15.00 -21.08
N PRO A 93 12.38 15.48 -21.99
CA PRO A 93 11.95 15.99 -23.31
C PRO A 93 11.15 14.99 -24.15
N ASN A 94 11.28 13.70 -23.87
CA ASN A 94 10.54 12.60 -24.50
C ASN A 94 9.16 12.32 -23.85
N GLY A 95 8.72 13.14 -22.89
CA GLY A 95 7.44 13.02 -22.20
C GLY A 95 7.40 12.00 -21.06
N ASN A 96 8.53 11.38 -20.70
CA ASN A 96 8.63 10.53 -19.51
C ASN A 96 8.75 11.40 -18.24
N ASP A 97 7.96 11.13 -17.22
CA ASP A 97 8.04 11.84 -15.93
C ASP A 97 8.64 11.01 -14.79
N VAL A 98 9.22 9.82 -15.05
CA VAL A 98 9.92 9.04 -14.03
C VAL A 98 11.27 9.66 -13.70
N SER A 99 11.48 10.07 -12.44
CA SER A 99 12.81 10.37 -11.88
C SER A 99 13.32 9.21 -11.03
N LEU A 100 14.47 8.64 -11.41
CA LEU A 100 15.07 7.49 -10.71
C LEU A 100 15.43 7.82 -9.26
N GLU A 101 15.91 9.03 -9.01
CA GLU A 101 16.27 9.52 -7.68
C GLU A 101 15.04 9.59 -6.77
N ASP A 102 13.93 10.15 -7.25
CA ASP A 102 12.67 10.20 -6.51
C ASP A 102 12.12 8.78 -6.27
N GLN A 103 12.18 7.88 -7.26
CA GLN A 103 11.75 6.49 -7.06
C GLN A 103 12.59 5.76 -6.00
N MET A 104 13.91 5.98 -5.96
CA MET A 104 14.78 5.38 -4.93
C MET A 104 14.47 5.91 -3.53
N VAL A 105 14.20 7.21 -3.39
CA VAL A 105 13.80 7.80 -2.10
C VAL A 105 12.49 7.17 -1.63
N ARG A 106 11.47 7.12 -2.50
CA ARG A 106 10.17 6.50 -2.18
C ARG A 106 10.28 5.01 -1.85
N ALA A 107 11.17 4.29 -2.54
CA ALA A 107 11.40 2.87 -2.26
C ALA A 107 12.05 2.67 -0.89
N SER A 108 12.98 3.55 -0.49
CA SER A 108 13.57 3.52 0.84
C SER A 108 12.54 3.78 1.94
N GLU A 109 11.66 4.77 1.75
CA GLU A 109 10.56 5.08 2.67
C GLU A 109 9.58 3.90 2.77
N THR A 110 9.20 3.33 1.64
CA THR A 110 8.29 2.17 1.57
C THR A 110 8.88 0.96 2.27
N ARG A 111 10.19 0.71 2.11
CA ARG A 111 10.89 -0.34 2.85
C ARG A 111 10.83 -0.11 4.35
N LEU A 112 11.10 1.12 4.82
CA LEU A 112 11.02 1.46 6.25
C LEU A 112 9.62 1.23 6.81
N GLN A 113 8.58 1.59 6.06
CA GLN A 113 7.18 1.34 6.46
C GLN A 113 6.89 -0.16 6.61
N HIS A 114 7.39 -0.99 5.68
CA HIS A 114 7.23 -2.44 5.74
C HIS A 114 7.91 -3.04 6.99
N GLU A 115 9.17 -2.66 7.25
CA GLU A 115 9.93 -3.15 8.42
C GLU A 115 9.27 -2.72 9.74
N LEU A 116 8.79 -1.48 9.81
CA LEU A 116 8.04 -0.98 10.96
C LEU A 116 6.78 -1.82 11.22
N ALA A 117 6.01 -2.09 10.16
CA ALA A 117 4.80 -2.89 10.25
C ALA A 117 5.07 -4.30 10.79
N LEU A 118 6.11 -4.98 10.27
CA LEU A 118 6.52 -6.30 10.75
C LEU A 118 7.03 -6.25 12.21
N GLY A 119 7.75 -5.20 12.60
CA GLY A 119 8.22 -5.01 13.97
C GLY A 119 7.07 -4.86 14.97
N VAL A 120 6.06 -4.05 14.63
CA VAL A 120 4.84 -3.90 15.44
C VAL A 120 4.09 -5.22 15.53
N TRP A 121 3.86 -5.90 14.40
CA TRP A 121 3.18 -7.19 14.35
C TRP A 121 3.85 -8.24 15.24
N ARG A 122 5.17 -8.38 15.14
CA ARG A 122 5.97 -9.27 15.99
C ARG A 122 5.81 -8.93 17.46
N LYS A 123 5.94 -7.65 17.83
CA LYS A 123 5.83 -7.21 19.22
C LYS A 123 4.44 -7.46 19.80
N SER A 124 3.39 -7.26 19.01
CA SER A 124 2.01 -7.57 19.40
C SER A 124 1.81 -9.07 19.64
N LEU A 125 2.39 -9.95 18.81
CA LEU A 125 2.37 -11.39 19.04
C LEU A 125 3.12 -11.81 20.31
N ASP A 126 4.25 -11.19 20.60
CA ASP A 126 5.00 -11.46 21.85
C ASP A 126 4.17 -11.12 23.09
N ILE A 127 3.44 -9.99 23.06
CA ILE A 127 2.53 -9.59 24.14
C ILE A 127 1.39 -10.60 24.30
N LEU A 128 0.76 -11.03 23.19
CA LEU A 128 -0.30 -12.04 23.24
C LEU A 128 0.21 -13.38 23.80
N ARG A 129 1.40 -13.81 23.37
CA ARG A 129 2.04 -15.03 23.88
C ARG A 129 2.32 -14.93 25.38
N ALA A 130 2.82 -13.79 25.85
CA ALA A 130 3.06 -13.55 27.27
C ALA A 130 1.77 -13.57 28.07
N ALA A 131 0.66 -13.04 27.54
CA ALA A 131 -0.63 -13.02 28.22
C ALA A 131 -1.29 -14.41 28.33
N ILE A 132 -1.05 -15.30 27.36
CA ILE A 132 -1.64 -16.65 27.31
C ILE A 132 -0.79 -17.67 28.09
N THR A 133 0.50 -17.40 28.28
CA THR A 133 1.40 -18.30 29.03
C THR A 133 1.21 -18.05 30.53
N PRO A 134 0.69 -19.02 31.32
CA PRO A 134 0.54 -18.83 32.76
C PRO A 134 1.93 -18.67 33.42
N PRO A 135 2.06 -17.78 34.42
CA PRO A 135 3.28 -17.72 35.22
C PRO A 135 3.47 -19.07 35.94
N ARG A 136 4.69 -19.61 35.87
CA ARG A 136 5.09 -20.79 36.64
C ARG A 136 5.46 -20.39 38.06
#